data_AF-A0AAV2SJA2-F1
#
_entry.id   AF-A0AAV2SJA2-F1
#
_cell.length_a   1.000
_cell.length_b   1.000
_cell.length_c   1.000
_cell.angle_alpha   90.00
_cell.angle_beta   90.00
_cell.angle_gamma   90.00
#
_symmetry.space_group_name_H-M   'P 1'
#
loop_
_entity.id
_entity.type
_entity.pdbx_description
1 polymer ?
#
loop_
_entity_poly.entity_id
_entity_poly.type
_entity_poly.pdbx_seq_one_letter_code
_entity_poly.pdbx_strand_id
1 'polypeptide(L)'
;MLKRKVKVIHKKIKDKKMTSAGDERKRRIVKHLIYESNKTQLIAYFYSASLQLLKQYVCLFQSKDPLIHKLNEKQLEMFVKFLACFIKTEYLQGKDATGLKNLDIVDNILLPKDQIFYGKHTETVMAKYSKGDSELEEFKINVETCYVNAGKYLQKKLPLNNPVLCAMSAIDPIARDNANSKASYYLKQLPKLAVNVLKPEEEDPYVMEVNGYMLDENLPATLSIRGTGDKPDQHVRVDKWWSEVRKTGKYPCLTKMVFAMLSCFHGPLVEASFNAMGDILGNKSFNMNLDTYNSYQTVQYYLKGHGTSAIKLFTRTDVLNGPIDMKMCKNIKSSASEYKKLQEEKREDREAKEVYHKKRDLESKKAYKKKTEKEENEAREAHINMQKQKYKKKQEKKI
;
A
#
# COMPACT_ATOMS: atom_id res chain seq x y z
N MET A 1 12.47 -46.99 11.34
CA MET A 1 12.50 -45.82 12.27
C MET A 1 11.35 -44.82 12.08
N LEU A 2 10.94 -44.45 10.85
CA LEU A 2 9.89 -43.42 10.63
C LEU A 2 8.53 -43.73 11.30
N LYS A 3 8.03 -44.97 11.21
CA LYS A 3 6.72 -45.38 11.78
C LYS A 3 6.65 -45.21 13.31
N ARG A 4 7.76 -45.39 14.04
CA ARG A 4 7.82 -45.17 15.50
C ARG A 4 7.80 -43.68 15.84
N LYS A 5 8.51 -42.82 15.08
CA LYS A 5 8.49 -41.36 15.27
C LYS A 5 7.10 -40.76 15.02
N VAL A 6 6.39 -41.22 13.98
CA VAL A 6 5.01 -40.76 13.67
C VAL A 6 4.03 -41.15 14.80
N LYS A 7 4.14 -42.36 15.37
CA LYS A 7 3.30 -42.79 16.51
C LYS A 7 3.54 -41.97 17.77
N VAL A 8 4.79 -41.62 18.08
CA VAL A 8 5.13 -40.77 19.24
C VAL A 8 4.58 -39.35 19.08
N ILE A 9 4.66 -38.79 17.87
CA ILE A 9 4.08 -37.47 17.55
C ILE A 9 2.55 -37.52 17.66
N HIS A 10 1.89 -38.55 17.13
CA HIS A 10 0.44 -38.71 17.27
C HIS A 10 0.00 -38.82 18.72
N LYS A 11 0.74 -39.57 19.55
CA LYS A 11 0.46 -39.69 21.00
C LYS A 11 0.60 -38.34 21.71
N LYS A 12 1.70 -37.60 21.47
CA LYS A 12 1.92 -36.24 22.01
C LYS A 12 0.86 -35.22 21.58
N ILE A 13 0.32 -35.33 20.36
CA ILE A 13 -0.76 -34.46 19.88
C ILE A 13 -2.10 -34.83 20.52
N LYS A 14 -2.33 -36.12 20.79
CA LYS A 14 -3.56 -36.62 21.43
C LYS A 14 -3.64 -36.24 22.90
N ASP A 15 -2.49 -36.19 23.58
CA ASP A 15 -2.39 -35.84 25.02
C ASP A 15 -2.39 -34.32 25.27
N LYS A 16 -2.32 -33.49 24.22
CA LYS A 16 -2.35 -32.03 24.34
C LYS A 16 -3.80 -31.58 24.54
N LYS A 17 -4.15 -31.12 25.76
CA LYS A 17 -5.43 -30.42 26.01
C LYS A 17 -5.46 -29.16 25.14
N MET A 18 -6.15 -29.23 24.01
CA MET A 18 -6.35 -28.10 23.12
C MET A 18 -7.40 -27.16 23.71
N THR A 19 -7.22 -25.87 23.49
CA THR A 19 -8.26 -24.89 23.80
C THR A 19 -9.45 -25.12 22.86
N SER A 20 -10.66 -24.68 23.25
CA SER A 20 -11.86 -24.77 22.40
C SER A 20 -11.61 -24.24 20.97
N ALA A 21 -10.94 -23.09 20.86
CA ALA A 21 -10.54 -22.49 19.58
C ALA A 21 -9.54 -23.36 18.78
N GLY A 22 -8.66 -24.08 19.48
CA GLY A 22 -7.76 -25.05 18.87
C GLY A 22 -8.52 -26.23 18.26
N ASP A 23 -9.46 -26.82 18.99
CA ASP A 23 -10.25 -27.96 18.54
C ASP A 23 -11.17 -27.59 17.37
N GLU A 24 -11.74 -26.40 17.38
CA GLU A 24 -12.51 -25.86 16.27
C GLU A 24 -11.63 -25.66 15.02
N ARG A 25 -10.43 -25.08 15.19
CA ARG A 25 -9.45 -24.95 14.10
C ARG A 25 -9.08 -26.31 13.51
N LYS A 26 -8.84 -27.31 14.37
CA LYS A 26 -8.50 -28.68 13.94
C LYS A 26 -9.65 -29.31 13.16
N ARG A 27 -10.89 -29.21 13.66
CA ARG A 27 -12.09 -29.70 12.97
C ARG A 27 -12.25 -29.07 11.59
N ARG A 28 -12.08 -27.75 11.47
CA ARG A 28 -12.13 -27.03 10.19
C ARG A 28 -11.03 -27.48 9.20
N ILE A 29 -9.80 -27.65 9.68
CA ILE A 29 -8.67 -28.12 8.85
C ILE A 29 -8.94 -29.54 8.35
N VAL A 30 -9.39 -30.44 9.22
CA VAL A 30 -9.72 -31.83 8.87
C VAL A 30 -10.88 -31.87 7.87
N LYS A 31 -11.90 -31.03 8.08
CA LYS A 31 -13.03 -30.88 7.16
C LYS A 31 -12.56 -30.54 5.74
N HIS A 32 -11.78 -29.47 5.57
CA HIS A 32 -11.34 -29.03 4.25
C HIS A 32 -10.28 -29.93 3.60
N LEU A 33 -9.36 -30.52 4.37
CA LEU A 33 -8.30 -31.37 3.80
C LEU A 33 -8.79 -32.77 3.43
N ILE A 34 -9.67 -33.35 4.23
CA ILE A 34 -10.08 -34.76 4.11
C ILE A 34 -11.44 -34.90 3.45
N TYR A 35 -12.45 -34.17 3.94
CA TYR A 35 -13.83 -34.34 3.50
C TYR A 35 -14.19 -33.48 2.29
N GLU A 36 -13.71 -32.23 2.24
CA GLU A 36 -13.92 -31.29 1.13
C GLU A 36 -12.64 -31.08 0.31
N SER A 37 -11.82 -32.14 0.18
CA SER A 37 -10.49 -32.07 -0.43
C SER A 37 -10.54 -31.54 -1.87
N ASN A 38 -11.48 -32.04 -2.68
CA ASN A 38 -11.63 -31.63 -4.08
C ASN A 38 -12.10 -30.17 -4.20
N LYS A 39 -13.10 -29.75 -3.40
CA LYS A 39 -13.57 -28.35 -3.34
C LYS A 39 -12.47 -27.39 -2.90
N THR A 40 -11.69 -27.79 -1.90
CA THR A 40 -10.54 -27.00 -1.42
C THR A 40 -9.45 -26.89 -2.48
N GLN A 41 -9.16 -27.97 -3.20
CA GLN A 41 -8.20 -27.96 -4.31
C GLN A 41 -8.66 -27.07 -5.47
N LEU A 42 -9.94 -27.12 -5.85
CA LEU A 42 -10.51 -26.23 -6.87
C LEU A 42 -10.25 -24.76 -6.52
N ILE A 43 -10.63 -24.37 -5.31
CA ILE A 43 -10.50 -22.99 -4.83
C ILE A 43 -9.02 -22.59 -4.75
N ALA A 44 -8.16 -23.43 -4.19
CA ALA A 44 -6.75 -23.13 -4.00
C ALA A 44 -6.00 -22.98 -5.34
N TYR A 45 -6.24 -23.90 -6.30
CA TYR A 45 -5.61 -23.82 -7.61
C TYR A 45 -6.12 -22.65 -8.44
N PHE A 46 -7.42 -22.33 -8.32
CA PHE A 46 -7.99 -21.14 -8.95
C PHE A 46 -7.32 -19.86 -8.46
N TYR A 47 -7.20 -19.68 -7.14
CA TYR A 47 -6.51 -18.52 -6.57
C TYR A 47 -5.04 -18.48 -6.96
N SER A 48 -4.35 -19.64 -6.98
CA SER A 48 -2.95 -19.70 -7.39
C SER A 48 -2.75 -19.26 -8.85
N ALA A 49 -3.72 -19.53 -9.74
CA ALA A 49 -3.65 -19.13 -11.13
C ALA A 49 -4.05 -17.65 -11.34
N SER A 50 -5.20 -17.24 -10.80
CA SER A 50 -5.75 -15.89 -10.98
C SER A 50 -4.91 -14.80 -10.31
N LEU A 51 -4.41 -15.04 -9.09
CA LEU A 51 -3.59 -14.05 -8.38
C LEU A 51 -2.20 -13.86 -8.99
N GLN A 52 -1.71 -14.83 -9.76
CA GLN A 52 -0.41 -14.72 -10.43
C GLN A 52 -0.39 -13.55 -11.43
N LEU A 53 -1.53 -13.22 -12.05
CA LEU A 53 -1.68 -12.06 -12.95
C LEU A 53 -1.41 -10.74 -12.21
N LEU A 54 -1.94 -10.60 -11.00
CA LEU A 54 -1.75 -9.42 -10.15
C LEU A 54 -0.33 -9.37 -9.56
N LYS A 55 0.23 -10.54 -9.22
CA LYS A 55 1.57 -10.66 -8.65
C LYS A 55 2.66 -10.10 -9.57
N GLN A 56 2.58 -10.36 -10.89
CA GLN A 56 3.57 -9.84 -11.84
C GLN A 56 3.63 -8.30 -11.81
N TYR A 57 2.47 -7.65 -11.79
CA TYR A 57 2.36 -6.20 -11.68
C TYR A 57 2.95 -5.70 -10.35
N VAL A 58 2.57 -6.30 -9.22
CA VAL A 58 3.08 -5.90 -7.90
C VAL A 58 4.60 -6.05 -7.80
N CYS A 59 5.14 -7.19 -8.26
CA CYS A 59 6.58 -7.44 -8.23
C CYS A 59 7.38 -6.47 -9.10
N LEU A 60 6.84 -6.01 -10.24
CA LEU A 60 7.50 -5.03 -11.10
C LEU A 60 7.75 -3.70 -10.34
N PHE A 61 6.75 -3.21 -9.63
CA PHE A 61 6.83 -1.95 -8.88
C PHE A 61 7.43 -2.09 -7.47
N GLN A 62 7.80 -3.30 -7.05
CA GLN A 62 8.64 -3.54 -5.87
C GLN A 62 10.13 -3.29 -6.13
N SER A 63 10.53 -3.11 -7.39
CA SER A 63 11.91 -2.79 -7.74
C SER A 63 12.31 -1.39 -7.24
N LYS A 64 13.63 -1.16 -7.11
CA LYS A 64 14.19 0.14 -6.71
C LYS A 64 14.35 1.13 -7.87
N ASP A 65 14.02 0.69 -9.09
CA ASP A 65 14.21 1.49 -10.29
C ASP A 65 13.04 2.46 -10.46
N PRO A 66 13.27 3.69 -10.98
CA PRO A 66 12.23 4.69 -11.14
C PRO A 66 11.32 4.35 -12.34
N LEU A 67 10.29 3.55 -12.08
CA LEU A 67 9.34 3.01 -13.06
C LEU A 67 8.01 3.77 -13.15
N ILE A 68 7.93 4.98 -12.59
CA ILE A 68 6.69 5.79 -12.61
C ILE A 68 6.17 6.02 -14.04
N HIS A 69 7.08 6.20 -15.01
CA HIS A 69 6.77 6.35 -16.44
C HIS A 69 6.09 5.10 -17.04
N LYS A 70 6.35 3.90 -16.51
CA LYS A 70 5.70 2.64 -16.92
C LYS A 70 4.40 2.36 -16.19
N LEU A 71 4.06 3.12 -15.15
CA LEU A 71 2.97 2.77 -14.24
C LEU A 71 1.62 2.72 -14.96
N ASN A 72 1.29 3.74 -15.77
CA ASN A 72 0.02 3.79 -16.50
C ASN A 72 -0.10 2.64 -17.52
N GLU A 73 0.93 2.46 -18.36
CA GLU A 73 0.99 1.39 -19.38
C GLU A 73 0.78 0.01 -18.73
N LYS A 74 1.53 -0.28 -17.66
CA LYS A 74 1.48 -1.59 -16.99
C LYS A 74 0.19 -1.79 -16.20
N GLN A 75 -0.44 -0.73 -15.69
CA GLN A 75 -1.77 -0.81 -15.08
C GLN A 75 -2.84 -1.19 -16.11
N LEU A 76 -2.83 -0.54 -17.27
CA LEU A 76 -3.75 -0.85 -18.36
C LEU A 76 -3.54 -2.27 -18.89
N GLU A 77 -2.28 -2.65 -19.14
CA GLU A 77 -1.93 -4.01 -19.59
C GLU A 77 -2.41 -5.08 -18.59
N MET A 78 -2.16 -4.89 -17.29
CA MET A 78 -2.61 -5.81 -16.25
C MET A 78 -4.14 -5.88 -16.19
N PHE A 79 -4.82 -4.74 -16.24
CA PHE A 79 -6.28 -4.70 -16.16
C PHE A 79 -6.94 -5.37 -17.38
N VAL A 80 -6.44 -5.12 -18.59
CA VAL A 80 -6.93 -5.79 -19.81
C VAL A 80 -6.69 -7.29 -19.73
N LYS A 81 -5.50 -7.74 -19.32
CA LYS A 81 -5.21 -9.18 -19.12
C LYS A 81 -6.14 -9.82 -18.10
N PHE A 82 -6.46 -9.11 -17.02
CA PHE A 82 -7.38 -9.59 -16.00
C PHE A 82 -8.82 -9.69 -16.52
N LEU A 83 -9.30 -8.67 -17.25
CA LEU A 83 -10.63 -8.71 -17.86
C LEU A 83 -10.74 -9.80 -18.93
N ALA A 84 -9.69 -10.04 -19.71
CA ALA A 84 -9.66 -11.09 -20.73
C ALA A 84 -9.86 -12.52 -20.17
N CYS A 85 -9.73 -12.72 -18.86
CA CYS A 85 -10.05 -14.00 -18.21
C CYS A 85 -11.54 -14.34 -18.20
N PHE A 86 -12.42 -13.34 -18.32
CA PHE A 86 -13.87 -13.54 -18.15
C PHE A 86 -14.74 -12.64 -19.03
N ILE A 87 -14.17 -11.70 -19.78
CA ILE A 87 -14.85 -10.81 -20.74
C ILE A 87 -14.41 -11.18 -22.15
N LYS A 88 -15.37 -11.17 -23.09
CA LYS A 88 -15.12 -11.37 -24.52
C LYS A 88 -14.11 -10.36 -25.06
N THR A 89 -13.11 -10.83 -25.81
CA THR A 89 -12.00 -10.02 -26.32
C THR A 89 -12.45 -8.87 -27.23
N GLU A 90 -13.57 -9.05 -27.94
CA GLU A 90 -14.25 -8.07 -28.79
C GLU A 90 -14.53 -6.74 -28.05
N TYR A 91 -14.87 -6.83 -26.77
CA TYR A 91 -15.23 -5.67 -25.94
C TYR A 91 -14.01 -5.00 -25.29
N LEU A 92 -12.83 -5.61 -25.42
CA LEU A 92 -11.57 -5.13 -24.86
C LEU A 92 -10.63 -4.54 -25.93
N GLN A 93 -10.70 -5.05 -27.17
CA GLN A 93 -9.85 -4.60 -28.26
C GLN A 93 -10.07 -3.11 -28.58
N GLY A 94 -8.97 -2.38 -28.74
CA GLY A 94 -8.98 -0.97 -29.14
C GLY A 94 -9.47 0.01 -28.07
N LYS A 95 -9.82 -0.45 -26.85
CA LYS A 95 -10.23 0.46 -25.78
C LYS A 95 -9.03 1.13 -25.12
N ASP A 96 -9.14 2.44 -24.97
CA ASP A 96 -8.21 3.26 -24.20
C ASP A 96 -8.57 3.25 -22.69
N ALA A 97 -7.80 3.98 -21.89
CA ALA A 97 -8.04 4.11 -20.46
C ALA A 97 -9.46 4.59 -20.11
N THR A 98 -10.04 5.48 -20.92
CA THR A 98 -11.39 6.02 -20.73
C THR A 98 -12.43 4.94 -21.03
N GLY A 99 -12.28 4.24 -22.15
CA GLY A 99 -13.16 3.15 -22.56
C GLY A 99 -13.16 1.98 -21.57
N LEU A 100 -12.00 1.66 -20.98
CA LEU A 100 -11.89 0.63 -19.94
C LEU A 100 -12.50 1.08 -18.60
N LYS A 101 -12.38 2.35 -18.23
CA LYS A 101 -12.98 2.89 -17.00
C LYS A 101 -14.51 2.96 -17.08
N ASN A 102 -15.06 3.20 -18.26
CA ASN A 102 -16.50 3.33 -18.49
C ASN A 102 -17.14 2.03 -18.99
N LEU A 103 -16.38 0.92 -19.09
CA LEU A 103 -16.90 -0.37 -19.49
C LEU A 103 -17.88 -0.89 -18.42
N ASP A 104 -19.13 -1.10 -18.81
CA ASP A 104 -20.10 -1.72 -17.91
C ASP A 104 -19.93 -3.24 -17.90
N ILE A 105 -19.56 -3.80 -16.74
CA ILE A 105 -19.32 -5.23 -16.57
C ILE A 105 -20.65 -5.91 -16.22
N VAL A 106 -21.34 -6.33 -17.28
CA VAL A 106 -22.68 -6.97 -17.28
C VAL A 106 -22.65 -8.31 -18.03
N ASP A 107 -23.66 -9.15 -17.79
CA ASP A 107 -23.70 -10.55 -18.25
C ASP A 107 -23.50 -10.74 -19.77
N ASN A 108 -24.00 -9.81 -20.58
CA ASN A 108 -23.93 -9.90 -22.05
C ASN A 108 -22.49 -9.89 -22.61
N ILE A 109 -21.56 -9.24 -21.90
CA ILE A 109 -20.16 -9.14 -22.32
C ILE A 109 -19.27 -10.25 -21.73
N LEU A 110 -19.81 -11.02 -20.78
CA LEU A 110 -19.08 -12.11 -20.15
C LEU A 110 -18.86 -13.27 -21.12
N LEU A 111 -17.77 -13.99 -20.91
CA LEU A 111 -17.51 -15.25 -21.58
C LEU A 111 -18.51 -16.32 -21.08
N PRO A 112 -18.89 -17.27 -21.94
CA PRO A 112 -19.57 -18.48 -21.49
C PRO A 112 -18.78 -19.16 -20.36
N LYS A 113 -19.46 -19.77 -19.40
CA LYS A 113 -18.83 -20.37 -18.21
C LYS A 113 -17.72 -21.37 -18.54
N ASP A 114 -17.80 -22.06 -19.67
CA ASP A 114 -16.78 -23.04 -20.09
C ASP A 114 -15.56 -22.40 -20.76
N GLN A 115 -15.62 -21.10 -21.08
CA GLN A 115 -14.52 -20.32 -21.68
C GLN A 115 -13.84 -19.39 -20.66
N ILE A 116 -14.38 -19.27 -19.44
CA ILE A 116 -13.74 -18.52 -18.36
C ILE A 116 -12.40 -19.16 -18.00
N PHE A 117 -11.39 -18.35 -17.70
CA PHE A 117 -10.09 -18.84 -17.27
C PHE A 117 -10.13 -19.32 -15.79
N TYR A 118 -10.01 -20.62 -15.59
CA TYR A 118 -9.89 -21.25 -14.26
C TYR A 118 -8.45 -21.63 -13.89
N GLY A 119 -7.59 -21.77 -14.90
CA GLY A 119 -6.22 -22.25 -14.77
C GLY A 119 -6.11 -23.78 -14.89
N LYS A 120 -5.03 -24.25 -15.53
CA LYS A 120 -4.82 -25.65 -15.92
C LYS A 120 -4.97 -26.67 -14.78
N HIS A 121 -4.48 -26.32 -13.59
CA HIS A 121 -4.58 -27.21 -12.42
C HIS A 121 -6.02 -27.32 -11.90
N THR A 122 -6.76 -26.21 -11.93
CA THR A 122 -8.19 -26.17 -11.58
C THR A 122 -8.99 -27.02 -12.56
N GLU A 123 -8.77 -26.84 -13.87
CA GLU A 123 -9.44 -27.60 -14.94
C GLU A 123 -9.20 -29.12 -14.80
N THR A 124 -7.99 -29.52 -14.41
CA THR A 124 -7.65 -30.93 -14.14
C THR A 124 -8.47 -31.51 -12.99
N VAL A 125 -8.78 -30.69 -11.97
CA VAL A 125 -9.63 -31.11 -10.85
C VAL A 125 -11.11 -31.08 -11.25
N MET A 126 -11.54 -30.09 -12.05
CA MET A 126 -12.91 -30.00 -12.59
C MET A 126 -13.25 -31.22 -13.45
N ALA A 127 -12.31 -31.75 -14.23
CA ALA A 127 -12.49 -32.94 -15.05
C ALA A 127 -12.78 -34.23 -14.25
N LYS A 128 -12.55 -34.23 -12.92
CA LYS A 128 -12.87 -35.35 -12.03
C LYS A 128 -14.33 -35.38 -11.59
N TYR A 129 -15.05 -34.27 -11.74
CA TYR A 129 -16.46 -34.17 -11.38
C TYR A 129 -17.34 -34.74 -12.51
N SER A 130 -18.53 -35.22 -12.14
CA SER A 130 -19.50 -35.70 -13.12
C SER A 130 -20.15 -34.53 -13.88
N LYS A 131 -20.62 -34.75 -15.11
CA LYS A 131 -21.38 -33.73 -15.85
C LYS A 131 -22.65 -33.37 -15.06
N GLY A 132 -22.81 -32.08 -14.75
CA GLY A 132 -23.97 -31.58 -13.99
C GLY A 132 -23.85 -31.70 -12.46
N ASP A 133 -22.64 -31.92 -11.93
CA ASP A 133 -22.41 -31.88 -10.49
C ASP A 133 -22.77 -30.50 -9.91
N SER A 134 -23.66 -30.49 -8.92
CA SER A 134 -24.13 -29.25 -8.27
C SER A 134 -22.99 -28.47 -7.63
N GLU A 135 -21.95 -29.13 -7.11
CA GLU A 135 -20.81 -28.45 -6.48
C GLU A 135 -19.94 -27.74 -7.52
N LEU A 136 -19.79 -28.35 -8.70
CA LEU A 136 -19.02 -27.77 -9.80
C LEU A 136 -19.72 -26.54 -10.39
N GLU A 137 -21.04 -26.61 -10.57
CA GLU A 137 -21.82 -25.49 -11.07
C GLU A 137 -21.88 -24.33 -10.06
N GLU A 138 -22.00 -24.63 -8.76
CA GLU A 138 -21.86 -23.63 -7.69
C GLU A 138 -20.47 -22.96 -7.75
N PHE A 139 -19.41 -23.74 -7.95
CA PHE A 139 -18.04 -23.22 -8.09
C PHE A 139 -17.90 -22.30 -9.30
N LYS A 140 -18.42 -22.67 -10.48
CA LYS A 140 -18.37 -21.82 -11.69
C LYS A 140 -19.07 -20.47 -11.46
N ILE A 141 -20.26 -20.49 -10.85
CA ILE A 141 -21.02 -19.26 -10.50
C ILE A 141 -20.20 -18.38 -9.54
N ASN A 142 -19.57 -18.99 -8.53
CA ASN A 142 -18.74 -18.27 -7.57
C ASN A 142 -17.50 -17.65 -8.23
N VAL A 143 -16.87 -18.34 -9.19
CA VAL A 143 -15.72 -17.82 -9.94
C VAL A 143 -16.12 -16.63 -10.81
N GLU A 144 -17.22 -16.73 -11.55
CA GLU A 144 -17.77 -15.64 -12.36
C GLU A 144 -18.07 -14.41 -11.48
N THR A 145 -18.78 -14.63 -10.37
CA THR A 145 -19.09 -13.58 -9.38
C THR A 145 -17.81 -12.96 -8.81
N CYS A 146 -16.79 -13.77 -8.51
CA CYS A 146 -15.50 -13.31 -8.03
C CYS A 146 -14.81 -12.41 -9.04
N TYR A 147 -14.74 -12.83 -10.31
CA TYR A 147 -14.13 -12.04 -11.38
C TYR A 147 -14.86 -10.73 -11.64
N VAL A 148 -16.19 -10.75 -11.69
CA VAL A 148 -17.02 -9.54 -11.88
C VAL A 148 -16.79 -8.55 -10.74
N ASN A 149 -16.85 -9.03 -9.49
CA ASN A 149 -16.65 -8.18 -8.32
C ASN A 149 -15.21 -7.62 -8.26
N ALA A 150 -14.20 -8.47 -8.52
CA ALA A 150 -12.81 -8.04 -8.57
C ALA A 150 -12.56 -7.05 -9.71
N GLY A 151 -13.14 -7.28 -10.89
CA GLY A 151 -13.05 -6.40 -12.05
C GLY A 151 -13.64 -5.03 -11.76
N LYS A 152 -14.86 -4.97 -11.20
CA LYS A 152 -15.51 -3.70 -10.76
C LYS A 152 -14.69 -3.00 -9.68
N TYR A 153 -14.14 -3.75 -8.73
CA TYR A 153 -13.28 -3.19 -7.69
C TYR A 153 -12.01 -2.57 -8.28
N LEU A 154 -11.32 -3.29 -9.16
CA LEU A 154 -10.11 -2.81 -9.84
C LEU A 154 -10.41 -1.60 -10.73
N GLN A 155 -11.49 -1.62 -11.50
CA GLN A 155 -11.93 -0.50 -12.33
C GLN A 155 -12.16 0.77 -11.51
N LYS A 156 -12.75 0.63 -10.32
CA LYS A 156 -13.01 1.75 -9.39
C LYS A 156 -11.75 2.27 -8.71
N LYS A 157 -10.81 1.38 -8.36
CA LYS A 157 -9.62 1.73 -7.55
C LYS A 157 -8.40 2.10 -8.37
N LEU A 158 -8.25 1.54 -9.57
CA LEU A 158 -7.09 1.82 -10.42
C LEU A 158 -7.22 3.22 -11.04
N PRO A 159 -6.15 4.03 -11.00
CA PRO A 159 -6.12 5.36 -11.61
C PRO A 159 -5.91 5.28 -13.13
N LEU A 160 -6.75 4.50 -13.83
CA LEU A 160 -6.58 4.15 -15.26
C LEU A 160 -6.44 5.40 -16.15
N ASN A 161 -7.24 6.42 -15.89
CA ASN A 161 -7.29 7.67 -16.67
C ASN A 161 -6.75 8.87 -15.88
N ASN A 162 -5.71 8.66 -15.05
CA ASN A 162 -5.09 9.74 -14.29
C ASN A 162 -4.21 10.60 -15.23
N PRO A 163 -4.50 11.91 -15.39
CA PRO A 163 -3.75 12.76 -16.33
C PRO A 163 -2.25 12.84 -16.05
N VAL A 164 -1.84 12.80 -14.77
CA VAL A 164 -0.44 12.84 -14.35
C VAL A 164 0.28 11.57 -14.78
N LEU A 165 -0.30 10.40 -14.53
CA LEU A 165 0.32 9.13 -14.90
C LEU A 165 0.38 8.96 -16.42
N CYS A 166 -0.64 9.41 -17.14
CA CYS A 166 -0.63 9.46 -18.60
C CYS A 166 0.48 10.39 -19.11
N ALA A 167 0.61 11.60 -18.54
CA ALA A 167 1.64 12.54 -18.95
C ALA A 167 3.06 12.04 -18.66
N MET A 168 3.26 11.37 -17.51
CA MET A 168 4.54 10.75 -17.12
C MET A 168 4.98 9.63 -18.06
N SER A 169 4.05 8.94 -18.75
CA SER A 169 4.40 7.92 -19.74
C SER A 169 5.24 8.46 -20.90
N ALA A 170 5.11 9.75 -21.22
CA ALA A 170 5.85 10.40 -22.30
C ALA A 170 7.33 10.66 -21.98
N ILE A 171 7.73 10.46 -20.71
CA ILE A 171 9.13 10.52 -20.27
C ILE A 171 9.93 9.31 -20.76
N ASP A 172 9.24 8.21 -21.07
CA ASP A 172 9.87 7.03 -21.62
C ASP A 172 10.49 7.34 -23.00
N PRO A 173 11.80 7.10 -23.20
CA PRO A 173 12.43 7.29 -24.50
C PRO A 173 11.76 6.48 -25.61
N ILE A 174 11.21 5.30 -25.30
CA ILE A 174 10.48 4.47 -26.26
C ILE A 174 9.20 5.16 -26.75
N ALA A 175 8.56 5.97 -25.89
CA ALA A 175 7.37 6.71 -26.26
C ALA A 175 7.67 7.84 -27.27
N ARG A 176 8.93 8.27 -27.40
CA ARG A 176 9.37 9.21 -28.44
C ARG A 176 9.43 8.55 -29.80
N ASP A 177 10.03 7.37 -29.88
CA ASP A 177 10.33 6.70 -31.16
C ASP A 177 9.06 6.09 -31.82
N ASN A 178 7.95 6.05 -31.09
CA ASN A 178 6.69 5.52 -31.61
C ASN A 178 5.88 6.60 -32.36
N ALA A 179 5.73 6.45 -33.68
CA ALA A 179 5.07 7.41 -34.56
C ALA A 179 3.61 7.73 -34.20
N ASN A 180 2.91 6.84 -33.50
CA ASN A 180 1.52 7.04 -33.05
C ASN A 180 1.41 7.59 -31.62
N SER A 181 2.52 7.98 -31.02
CA SER A 181 2.58 8.40 -29.64
C SER A 181 2.14 9.85 -29.45
N LYS A 182 1.27 10.08 -28.47
CA LYS A 182 0.91 11.44 -27.99
C LYS A 182 2.00 12.03 -27.08
N ALA A 183 3.25 11.56 -27.15
CA ALA A 183 4.32 11.94 -26.23
C ALA A 183 4.60 13.45 -26.20
N SER A 184 4.70 14.11 -27.35
CA SER A 184 4.91 15.57 -27.40
C SER A 184 3.77 16.35 -26.72
N TYR A 185 2.53 15.95 -26.97
CA TYR A 185 1.38 16.53 -26.30
C TYR A 185 1.46 16.36 -24.78
N TYR A 186 1.75 15.15 -24.31
CA TYR A 186 1.82 14.84 -22.89
C TYR A 186 2.97 15.54 -22.18
N LEU A 187 4.16 15.63 -22.78
CA LEU A 187 5.27 16.41 -22.23
C LEU A 187 4.86 17.88 -22.07
N LYS A 188 4.22 18.49 -23.08
CA LYS A 188 3.73 19.88 -22.99
C LYS A 188 2.67 20.10 -21.91
N GLN A 189 1.97 19.05 -21.45
CA GLN A 189 1.02 19.15 -20.33
C GLN A 189 1.69 19.02 -18.96
N LEU A 190 2.91 18.46 -18.86
CA LEU A 190 3.57 18.24 -17.57
C LEU A 190 3.75 19.51 -16.74
N PRO A 191 4.16 20.68 -17.28
CA PRO A 191 4.28 21.91 -16.50
C PRO A 191 2.98 22.33 -15.80
N LYS A 192 1.83 22.13 -16.47
CA LYS A 192 0.51 22.45 -15.91
C LYS A 192 0.11 21.53 -14.77
N LEU A 193 0.62 20.30 -14.78
CA LEU A 193 0.37 19.29 -13.75
C LEU A 193 1.37 19.40 -12.59
N ALA A 194 2.59 19.86 -12.87
CA ALA A 194 3.70 19.97 -11.93
C ALA A 194 4.18 21.44 -11.83
N VAL A 195 3.26 22.31 -11.40
CA VAL A 195 3.41 23.78 -11.39
C VAL A 195 4.61 24.31 -10.59
N ASN A 196 5.13 23.52 -9.64
CA ASN A 196 6.23 23.94 -8.76
C ASN A 196 7.63 23.63 -9.32
N VAL A 197 7.73 22.97 -10.47
CA VAL A 197 9.01 22.48 -10.99
C VAL A 197 9.71 23.53 -11.85
N LEU A 198 8.96 24.22 -12.70
CA LEU A 198 9.47 25.28 -13.56
C LEU A 198 9.07 26.65 -13.00
N LYS A 199 9.94 27.62 -13.21
CA LYS A 199 9.59 29.03 -12.99
C LYS A 199 8.81 29.56 -14.21
N PRO A 200 8.02 30.63 -14.07
CA PRO A 200 7.27 31.20 -15.18
C PRO A 200 8.15 31.55 -16.39
N GLU A 201 9.39 31.97 -16.17
CA GLU A 201 10.33 32.33 -17.24
C GLU A 201 10.90 31.11 -17.99
N GLU A 202 10.76 29.91 -17.41
CA GLU A 202 11.26 28.64 -17.96
C GLU A 202 10.19 27.89 -18.79
N GLU A 203 8.94 28.37 -18.83
CA GLU A 203 7.84 27.69 -19.53
C GLU A 203 7.97 27.75 -21.06
N ASP A 204 8.25 28.91 -21.65
CA ASP A 204 8.45 29.05 -23.09
C ASP A 204 9.70 28.27 -23.58
N PRO A 205 10.87 28.39 -22.91
CA PRO A 205 12.03 27.53 -23.21
C PRO A 205 11.71 26.03 -23.13
N TYR A 206 10.92 25.61 -22.13
CA TYR A 206 10.52 24.21 -22.01
C TYR A 206 9.73 23.71 -23.23
N VAL A 207 8.77 24.48 -23.73
CA VAL A 207 7.97 24.09 -24.91
C VAL A 207 8.87 23.98 -26.15
N MET A 208 9.83 24.89 -26.32
CA MET A 208 10.80 24.83 -27.41
C MET A 208 11.71 23.60 -27.28
N GLU A 209 12.21 23.31 -26.08
CA GLU A 209 13.03 22.13 -25.79
C GLU A 209 12.28 20.82 -26.08
N VAL A 210 10.98 20.73 -25.75
CA VAL A 210 10.17 19.55 -26.08
C VAL A 210 10.06 19.35 -27.59
N ASN A 211 9.89 20.42 -28.36
CA ASN A 211 9.85 20.32 -29.82
C ASN A 211 11.20 19.87 -30.39
N GLY A 212 12.31 20.44 -29.90
CA GLY A 212 13.66 20.06 -30.31
C GLY A 212 13.97 18.60 -29.96
N TYR A 213 13.62 18.17 -28.75
CA TYR A 213 13.82 16.79 -28.28
C TYR A 213 13.14 15.74 -29.16
N MET A 214 11.94 16.05 -29.68
CA MET A 214 11.19 15.14 -30.55
C MET A 214 11.82 14.96 -31.93
N LEU A 215 12.61 15.94 -32.39
CA LEU A 215 13.25 15.96 -33.70
C LEU A 215 14.75 15.62 -33.63
N ASP A 216 15.33 15.48 -32.43
CA ASP A 216 16.77 15.28 -32.26
C ASP A 216 17.19 13.82 -32.48
N GLU A 217 17.84 13.61 -33.62
CA GLU A 217 18.42 12.33 -34.04
C GLU A 217 19.74 12.01 -33.32
N ASN A 218 20.39 12.99 -32.67
CA ASN A 218 21.70 12.83 -32.02
C ASN A 218 21.61 12.40 -30.55
N LEU A 219 20.48 11.80 -30.14
CA LEU A 219 20.25 11.35 -28.77
C LEU A 219 20.75 9.90 -28.54
N PRO A 220 21.09 9.53 -27.30
CA PRO A 220 21.54 8.17 -26.98
C PRO A 220 20.49 7.13 -27.40
N ALA A 221 20.93 5.99 -27.95
CA ALA A 221 20.03 4.92 -28.37
C ALA A 221 19.09 4.48 -27.23
N THR A 222 17.79 4.40 -27.53
CA THR A 222 16.71 4.06 -26.58
C THR A 222 16.72 2.57 -26.24
N LEU A 223 17.21 1.75 -27.16
CA LEU A 223 17.43 0.32 -27.01
C LEU A 223 18.92 0.04 -27.23
N SER A 224 19.56 -0.54 -26.21
CA SER A 224 20.94 -1.02 -26.19
C SER A 224 22.04 0.03 -25.87
N ILE A 225 22.58 -0.04 -24.65
CA ILE A 225 24.00 -0.37 -24.59
C ILE A 225 24.05 -1.82 -25.06
N ARG A 226 24.47 -2.01 -26.31
CA ARG A 226 24.70 -3.32 -26.90
C ARG A 226 25.69 -4.04 -26.00
N GLY A 227 25.20 -4.97 -25.19
CA GLY A 227 26.07 -5.87 -24.43
C GLY A 227 26.85 -6.69 -25.44
N THR A 228 28.10 -6.34 -25.67
CA THR A 228 29.07 -7.27 -26.24
C THR A 228 29.19 -8.44 -25.27
N GLY A 229 28.57 -9.57 -25.59
CA GLY A 229 28.74 -10.86 -24.90
C GLY A 229 27.62 -11.25 -23.91
N ASP A 230 26.95 -12.36 -24.22
CA ASP A 230 26.33 -13.35 -23.31
C ASP A 230 25.43 -12.87 -22.15
N LYS A 231 24.74 -11.73 -22.26
CA LYS A 231 23.68 -11.35 -21.29
C LYS A 231 22.41 -10.86 -22.00
N PRO A 232 21.22 -11.34 -21.60
CA PRO A 232 19.96 -10.93 -22.21
C PRO A 232 19.70 -9.44 -21.98
N ASP A 233 19.09 -8.79 -22.98
CA ASP A 233 18.80 -7.35 -23.07
C ASP A 233 18.65 -6.64 -21.71
N GLN A 234 19.69 -5.91 -21.30
CA GLN A 234 19.59 -5.03 -20.15
C GLN A 234 18.83 -3.77 -20.56
N HIS A 235 17.54 -3.72 -20.20
CA HIS A 235 16.74 -2.50 -20.26
C HIS A 235 17.50 -1.36 -19.56
N VAL A 236 17.79 -0.29 -20.31
CA VAL A 236 18.50 0.87 -19.77
C VAL A 236 17.55 1.59 -18.82
N ARG A 237 17.96 1.71 -17.56
CA ARG A 237 17.27 2.51 -16.56
C ARG A 237 17.02 3.93 -17.07
N VAL A 238 15.76 4.37 -17.04
CA VAL A 238 15.31 5.67 -17.59
C VAL A 238 16.08 6.86 -17.02
N ASP A 239 16.41 6.85 -15.73
CA ASP A 239 17.14 7.93 -15.07
C ASP A 239 18.60 8.01 -15.52
N LYS A 240 19.22 6.88 -15.87
CA LYS A 240 20.56 6.86 -16.46
C LYS A 240 20.53 7.40 -17.88
N TRP A 241 19.54 7.01 -18.67
CA TRP A 241 19.38 7.53 -20.03
C TRP A 241 19.20 9.06 -20.02
N TRP A 242 18.29 9.57 -19.19
CA TRP A 242 18.09 11.02 -19.03
C TRP A 242 19.30 11.75 -18.43
N SER A 243 20.16 11.05 -17.66
CA SER A 243 21.43 11.61 -17.19
C SER A 243 22.41 11.84 -18.34
N GLU A 244 22.47 10.94 -19.33
CA GLU A 244 23.28 11.16 -20.53
C GLU A 244 22.72 12.31 -21.39
N VAL A 245 21.39 12.39 -21.54
CA VAL A 245 20.74 13.53 -22.22
C VAL A 245 21.06 14.85 -21.51
N ARG A 246 21.05 14.86 -20.17
CA ARG A 246 21.40 16.05 -19.39
C ARG A 246 22.85 16.51 -19.62
N LYS A 247 23.80 15.59 -19.81
CA LYS A 247 25.21 15.94 -20.10
C LYS A 247 25.38 16.67 -21.42
N THR A 248 24.46 16.49 -22.38
CA THR A 248 24.51 17.23 -23.66
C THR A 248 24.27 18.73 -23.49
N GLY A 249 23.65 19.15 -22.36
CA GLY A 249 23.34 20.55 -22.08
C GLY A 249 22.23 21.17 -22.93
N LYS A 250 21.69 20.46 -23.92
CA LYS A 250 20.69 20.98 -24.88
C LYS A 250 19.30 21.20 -24.29
N TYR A 251 18.94 20.46 -23.24
CA TYR A 251 17.57 20.37 -22.72
C TYR A 251 17.48 20.62 -21.20
N PRO A 252 17.90 21.79 -20.69
CA PRO A 252 17.93 22.07 -19.25
C PRO A 252 16.54 22.07 -18.58
N CYS A 253 15.52 22.66 -19.19
CA CYS A 253 14.18 22.75 -18.61
C CYS A 253 13.46 21.38 -18.66
N LEU A 254 13.60 20.67 -19.78
CA LEU A 254 13.01 19.35 -19.97
C LEU A 254 13.63 18.33 -19.01
N THR A 255 14.95 18.29 -18.90
CA THR A 255 15.62 17.36 -17.97
C THR A 255 15.26 17.67 -16.52
N LYS A 256 15.17 18.95 -16.13
CA LYS A 256 14.69 19.37 -14.80
C LYS A 256 13.29 18.82 -14.50
N MET A 257 12.35 18.94 -15.44
CA MET A 257 11.00 18.38 -15.31
C MET A 257 11.03 16.86 -15.18
N VAL A 258 11.77 16.18 -16.05
CA VAL A 258 11.87 14.71 -16.04
C VAL A 258 12.42 14.18 -14.71
N PHE A 259 13.52 14.75 -14.20
CA PHE A 259 14.09 14.31 -12.93
C PHE A 259 13.16 14.57 -11.75
N ALA A 260 12.40 15.67 -11.77
CA ALA A 260 11.36 15.91 -10.77
C ALA A 260 10.28 14.82 -10.82
N MET A 261 9.79 14.44 -12.00
CA MET A 261 8.78 13.40 -12.13
C MET A 261 9.31 12.01 -11.75
N LEU A 262 10.54 11.67 -12.15
CA LEU A 262 11.18 10.39 -11.78
C LEU A 262 11.49 10.27 -10.29
N SER A 263 11.51 11.39 -9.56
CA SER A 263 11.66 11.39 -8.10
C SER A 263 10.38 10.98 -7.35
N CYS A 264 9.24 10.93 -8.04
CA CYS A 264 7.98 10.48 -7.44
C CYS A 264 8.02 8.98 -7.14
N PHE A 265 7.71 8.61 -5.89
CA PHE A 265 7.63 7.22 -5.47
C PHE A 265 6.42 6.50 -6.09
N HIS A 266 6.61 5.25 -6.52
CA HIS A 266 5.58 4.48 -7.24
C HIS A 266 5.41 3.03 -6.72
N GLY A 267 6.04 2.67 -5.60
CA GLY A 267 6.14 1.28 -5.14
C GLY A 267 5.95 1.08 -3.64
N PRO A 268 5.58 -0.14 -3.20
CA PRO A 268 5.31 -0.48 -1.79
C PRO A 268 6.58 -0.57 -0.92
N LEU A 269 7.77 -0.30 -1.46
CA LEU A 269 9.00 -0.15 -0.68
C LEU A 269 8.86 0.88 0.45
N VAL A 270 8.05 1.91 0.22
CA VAL A 270 7.72 2.91 1.25
C VAL A 270 6.87 2.29 2.36
N GLU A 271 5.91 1.41 2.04
CA GLU A 271 5.14 0.66 3.04
C GLU A 271 6.02 -0.31 3.83
N ALA A 272 7.02 -0.93 3.21
CA ALA A 272 7.97 -1.78 3.94
C ALA A 272 8.76 -0.98 4.99
N SER A 273 9.16 0.26 4.68
CA SER A 273 9.78 1.17 5.65
C SER A 273 8.81 1.55 6.78
N PHE A 274 7.54 1.78 6.47
CA PHE A 274 6.50 2.04 7.48
C PHE A 274 6.15 0.81 8.32
N ASN A 275 6.18 -0.39 7.76
CA ASN A 275 5.96 -1.63 8.50
C ASN A 275 7.12 -1.88 9.49
N ALA A 276 8.36 -1.68 9.06
CA ALA A 276 9.52 -1.73 9.95
C ALA A 276 9.43 -0.66 11.06
N MET A 277 8.90 0.52 10.74
CA MET A 277 8.61 1.57 11.72
C MET A 277 7.50 1.14 12.69
N GLY A 278 6.43 0.50 12.22
CA GLY A 278 5.34 -0.02 13.05
C GLY A 278 5.81 -1.10 14.04
N ASP A 279 6.74 -1.95 13.64
CA ASP A 279 7.34 -2.96 14.53
C ASP A 279 8.27 -2.36 15.59
N ILE A 280 8.96 -1.25 15.27
CA ILE A 280 9.84 -0.52 16.20
C ILE A 280 9.04 0.36 17.15
N LEU A 281 7.98 1.02 16.68
CA LEU A 281 7.09 1.84 17.50
C LEU A 281 6.07 1.00 18.27
N GLY A 282 5.82 -0.24 17.83
CA GLY A 282 4.89 -1.16 18.46
C GLY A 282 5.39 -1.68 19.80
N ASN A 283 4.45 -1.98 20.70
CA ASN A 283 4.67 -2.48 22.07
C ASN A 283 5.47 -3.81 22.18
N LYS A 284 5.96 -4.37 21.08
CA LYS A 284 6.50 -5.74 21.03
C LYS A 284 8.01 -5.87 20.92
N SER A 285 8.81 -4.82 20.71
CA SER A 285 10.25 -5.08 20.58
C SER A 285 11.23 -4.00 21.01
N PHE A 286 11.00 -2.70 20.83
CA PHE A 286 12.01 -1.70 21.24
C PHE A 286 11.37 -0.38 21.67
N ASN A 287 11.63 0.07 22.91
CA ASN A 287 11.25 1.40 23.40
C ASN A 287 12.11 2.51 22.75
N MET A 288 12.21 2.55 21.42
CA MET A 288 12.93 3.60 20.72
C MET A 288 11.98 4.78 20.46
N ASN A 289 12.41 5.99 20.82
CA ASN A 289 11.63 7.21 20.54
C ASN A 289 11.62 7.49 19.03
N LEU A 290 10.54 8.11 18.55
CA LEU A 290 10.37 8.52 17.16
C LEU A 290 11.53 9.40 16.66
N ASP A 291 12.00 10.32 17.50
CA ASP A 291 13.10 11.24 17.15
C ASP A 291 14.43 10.51 16.92
N THR A 292 14.72 9.51 17.75
CA THR A 292 15.91 8.67 17.63
C THR A 292 15.85 7.84 16.36
N TYR A 293 14.67 7.29 16.06
CA TYR A 293 14.44 6.52 14.83
C TYR A 293 14.60 7.40 13.57
N ASN A 294 14.01 8.59 13.56
CA ASN A 294 14.13 9.54 12.46
C ASN A 294 15.58 9.96 12.24
N SER A 295 16.31 10.24 13.33
CA SER A 295 17.74 10.57 13.26
C SER A 295 18.57 9.42 12.69
N TYR A 296 18.33 8.19 13.15
CA TYR A 296 18.98 6.99 12.64
C TYR A 296 18.70 6.78 11.15
N GLN A 297 17.43 6.85 10.72
CA GLN A 297 17.06 6.73 9.32
C GLN A 297 17.72 7.82 8.46
N THR A 298 17.72 9.07 8.92
CA THR A 298 18.32 10.20 8.20
C THR A 298 19.80 9.94 7.93
N VAL A 299 20.56 9.53 8.96
CA VAL A 299 21.98 9.17 8.80
C VAL A 299 22.15 7.97 7.89
N GLN A 300 21.33 6.93 8.05
CA GLN A 300 21.42 5.72 7.24
C GLN A 300 21.18 5.99 5.75
N TYR A 301 20.14 6.75 5.41
CA TYR A 301 19.82 7.11 4.03
C TYR A 301 20.79 8.14 3.46
N TYR A 302 21.29 9.08 4.27
CA TYR A 302 22.35 10.01 3.87
C TYR A 302 23.62 9.25 3.42
N LEU A 303 24.11 8.31 4.23
CA LEU A 303 25.29 7.51 3.91
C LEU A 303 25.07 6.64 2.67
N LYS A 304 23.90 5.98 2.58
CA LYS A 304 23.53 5.19 1.40
C LYS A 304 23.47 6.04 0.12
N GLY A 305 22.88 7.24 0.20
CA GLY A 305 22.75 8.14 -0.95
C GLY A 305 24.09 8.64 -1.48
N HIS A 306 25.07 8.86 -0.60
CA HIS A 306 26.42 9.29 -0.98
C HIS A 306 27.36 8.12 -1.31
N GLY A 307 26.91 6.86 -1.17
CA GLY A 307 27.75 5.68 -1.38
C GLY A 307 28.95 5.60 -0.43
N THR A 308 28.88 6.25 0.73
CA THR A 308 29.96 6.29 1.74
C THR A 308 29.56 5.47 2.97
N SER A 309 30.56 5.11 3.78
CA SER A 309 30.31 4.58 5.11
C SER A 309 30.54 5.67 6.15
N ALA A 310 29.88 5.55 7.31
CA ALA A 310 30.15 6.41 8.46
C ALA A 310 31.67 6.44 8.77
N ILE A 311 32.33 5.28 8.66
CA ILE A 311 33.77 5.18 8.82
C ILE A 311 34.48 6.07 7.81
N LYS A 312 34.23 5.94 6.50
CA LYS A 312 34.89 6.81 5.50
C LYS A 312 34.60 8.30 5.69
N LEU A 313 33.41 8.65 6.15
CA LEU A 313 32.99 10.05 6.31
C LEU A 313 33.56 10.70 7.59
N PHE A 314 33.71 9.93 8.67
CA PHE A 314 34.15 10.41 9.98
C PHE A 314 35.58 10.00 10.36
N THR A 315 36.26 9.18 9.54
CA THR A 315 37.67 8.86 9.76
C THR A 315 38.52 10.07 9.43
N ARG A 316 39.33 10.51 10.40
CA ARG A 316 40.32 11.56 10.19
C ARG A 316 41.47 11.00 9.34
N THR A 317 41.89 11.76 8.33
CA THR A 317 43.06 11.43 7.51
C THR A 317 44.36 11.42 8.32
N ASP A 318 44.47 12.31 9.30
CA ASP A 318 45.49 12.29 10.35
C ASP A 318 44.83 12.23 11.73
N VAL A 319 45.00 11.10 12.41
CA VAL A 319 44.39 10.80 13.73
C VAL A 319 44.99 11.68 14.82
N LEU A 320 46.25 12.12 14.67
CA LEU A 320 46.96 12.93 15.64
C LEU A 320 46.64 14.41 15.46
N ASN A 321 46.82 14.96 14.25
CA ASN A 321 46.75 16.42 14.04
C ASN A 321 45.56 16.93 13.23
N GLY A 322 44.68 16.04 12.74
CA GLY A 322 43.51 16.47 11.97
C GLY A 322 42.54 17.35 12.78
N PRO A 323 41.74 18.22 12.15
CA PRO A 323 40.73 19.01 12.86
C PRO A 323 39.68 18.09 13.52
N ILE A 324 39.35 18.36 14.78
CA ILE A 324 38.30 17.66 15.53
C ILE A 324 36.99 18.43 15.37
N ASP A 325 35.91 17.75 15.00
CA ASP A 325 34.57 18.34 15.05
C ASP A 325 34.13 18.49 16.51
N MET A 326 34.39 19.67 17.06
CA MET A 326 34.04 20.01 18.44
C MET A 326 32.53 19.98 18.70
N LYS A 327 31.70 20.20 17.68
CA LYS A 327 30.25 20.16 17.81
C LYS A 327 29.78 18.71 17.98
N MET A 328 30.33 17.79 17.18
CA MET A 328 30.06 16.35 17.33
C MET A 328 30.50 15.83 18.69
N CYS A 329 31.71 16.18 19.15
CA CYS A 329 32.19 15.79 20.48
C CYS A 329 31.31 16.33 21.62
N LYS A 330 30.85 17.58 21.51
CA LYS A 330 29.93 18.18 22.49
C LYS A 330 28.59 17.43 22.52
N ASN A 331 28.02 17.13 21.36
CA ASN A 331 26.75 16.41 21.25
C ASN A 331 26.84 14.98 21.81
N ILE A 332 27.95 14.26 21.55
CA ILE A 332 28.17 12.92 22.12
C ILE A 332 28.20 12.99 23.65
N LYS A 333 28.95 13.96 24.20
CA LYS A 333 29.08 14.13 25.66
C LYS A 333 27.77 14.58 26.33
N SER A 334 26.96 15.41 25.67
CA SER A 334 25.70 15.92 26.25
C SER A 334 24.51 14.98 26.08
N SER A 335 24.54 14.10 25.07
CA SER A 335 23.42 13.23 24.68
C SER A 335 22.79 12.44 25.84
N ALA A 336 23.60 11.83 26.71
CA ALA A 336 23.11 11.04 27.83
C ALA A 336 22.44 11.90 28.91
N SER A 337 22.94 13.11 29.13
CA SER A 337 22.37 14.06 30.10
C SER A 337 21.06 14.65 29.59
N GLU A 338 21.02 15.05 28.32
CA GLU A 338 19.81 15.54 27.66
C GLU A 338 18.72 14.47 27.60
N TYR A 339 19.09 13.21 27.31
CA TYR A 339 18.12 12.11 27.30
C TYR A 339 17.51 11.83 28.69
N LYS A 340 18.31 11.95 29.77
CA LYS A 340 17.80 11.81 31.14
C LYS A 340 16.82 12.93 31.49
N LYS A 341 17.12 14.18 31.12
CA LYS A 341 16.19 15.31 31.32
C LYS A 341 14.87 15.07 30.59
N LEU A 342 14.94 14.65 29.33
CA LEU A 342 13.75 14.38 28.52
C LEU A 342 12.89 13.22 29.06
N GLN A 343 13.50 12.23 29.69
CA GLN A 343 12.79 11.14 30.37
C GLN A 343 12.08 11.65 31.63
N GLU A 344 12.70 12.55 32.37
CA GLU A 344 12.15 13.15 33.59
C GLU A 344 10.95 14.05 33.26
N GLU A 345 11.07 14.92 32.26
CA GLU A 345 9.96 15.73 31.74
C GLU A 345 8.78 14.86 31.27
N LYS A 346 9.05 13.76 30.56
CA LYS A 346 8.00 12.82 30.13
C LYS A 346 7.33 12.09 31.30
N ARG A 347 8.03 11.88 32.41
CA ARG A 347 7.46 11.29 33.62
C ARG A 347 6.54 12.29 34.29
N GLU A 348 6.98 13.53 34.46
CA GLU A 348 6.19 14.62 35.03
C GLU A 348 4.91 14.88 34.23
N ASP A 349 4.99 14.89 32.89
CA ASP A 349 3.83 15.02 32.00
C ASP A 349 2.82 13.87 32.14
N ARG A 350 3.28 12.64 32.34
CA ARG A 350 2.40 11.48 32.57
C ARG A 350 1.71 11.57 33.91
N GLU A 351 2.47 11.90 34.95
CA GLU A 351 1.93 12.09 36.31
C GLU A 351 0.89 13.22 36.32
N ALA A 352 1.15 14.34 35.65
CA ALA A 352 0.21 15.44 35.50
C ALA A 352 -1.09 15.01 34.78
N LYS A 353 -0.98 14.22 33.70
CA LYS A 353 -2.14 13.69 32.96
C LYS A 353 -2.95 12.70 33.80
N GLU A 354 -2.31 11.82 34.55
CA GLU A 354 -2.99 10.89 35.45
C GLU A 354 -3.74 11.62 36.57
N VAL A 355 -3.11 12.64 37.16
CA VAL A 355 -3.75 13.50 38.17
C VAL A 355 -4.96 14.23 37.58
N TYR A 356 -4.83 14.77 36.36
CA TYR A 356 -5.94 15.42 35.65
C TYR A 356 -7.11 14.47 35.39
N HIS A 357 -6.84 13.25 34.89
CA HIS A 357 -7.89 12.26 34.65
C HIS A 357 -8.59 11.80 35.93
N LYS A 358 -7.84 11.56 37.01
CA LYS A 358 -8.42 11.22 38.33
C LYS A 358 -9.32 12.34 38.85
N LYS A 359 -8.92 13.61 38.67
CA LYS A 359 -9.69 14.77 39.11
C LYS A 359 -11.01 14.91 38.33
N ARG A 360 -10.97 14.69 37.01
CA ARG A 360 -12.17 14.69 36.14
C ARG A 360 -13.15 13.59 36.49
N ASP A 361 -12.67 12.38 36.81
CA ASP A 361 -13.53 11.27 37.22
C ASP A 361 -14.20 11.51 38.57
N LEU A 362 -13.50 12.17 39.50
CA LEU A 362 -14.04 12.62 40.80
C LEU A 362 -15.12 13.70 40.64
N GLU A 363 -14.92 14.67 39.76
CA GLU A 363 -15.91 15.72 39.45
C GLU A 363 -17.18 15.14 38.81
N SER A 364 -17.00 14.17 37.89
CA SER A 364 -18.11 13.45 37.25
C SER A 364 -18.97 12.68 38.27
N LYS A 365 -18.33 12.03 39.25
CA LYS A 365 -19.04 11.33 40.35
C LYS A 365 -19.79 12.28 41.27
N LYS A 366 -19.22 13.46 41.58
CA LYS A 366 -19.89 14.48 42.40
C LYS A 366 -21.11 15.08 41.68
N ALA A 367 -21.02 15.31 40.38
CA ALA A 367 -22.13 15.81 39.58
C ALA A 367 -23.30 14.82 39.51
N TYR A 368 -23.00 13.52 39.35
CA TYR A 368 -24.01 12.46 39.37
C TYR A 368 -24.76 12.41 40.71
N LYS A 369 -24.04 12.40 41.84
CA LYS A 369 -24.64 12.36 43.18
C LYS A 369 -25.58 13.55 43.45
N LYS A 370 -25.18 14.75 43.01
CA LYS A 370 -26.00 15.97 43.17
C LYS A 370 -27.28 15.94 42.34
N LYS A 371 -27.26 15.25 41.19
CA LYS A 371 -28.46 15.03 40.35
C LYS A 371 -29.41 14.04 41.00
N THR A 372 -28.89 12.94 41.55
CA THR A 372 -29.69 11.94 42.27
C THR A 372 -30.37 12.53 43.51
N GLU A 373 -29.65 13.35 44.30
CA GLU A 373 -30.22 14.05 45.46
C GLU A 373 -31.36 15.01 45.07
N LYS A 374 -31.25 15.65 43.89
CA LYS A 374 -32.30 16.53 43.37
C LYS A 374 -33.54 15.75 42.93
N GLU A 375 -33.36 14.64 42.21
CA GLU A 375 -34.45 13.75 41.78
C GLU A 375 -35.17 13.13 42.98
N GLU A 376 -34.45 12.75 44.04
CA GLU A 376 -35.06 12.25 45.28
C GLU A 376 -35.88 13.32 46.01
N ASN A 377 -35.41 14.57 46.05
CA ASN A 377 -36.17 15.67 46.66
C ASN A 377 -37.43 16.00 45.87
N GLU A 378 -37.35 16.04 44.54
CA GLU A 378 -38.51 16.24 43.66
C GLU A 378 -39.55 15.12 43.82
N ALA A 379 -39.10 13.86 43.95
CA ALA A 379 -39.99 12.72 44.21
C ALA A 379 -40.68 12.82 45.59
N ARG A 380 -39.96 13.29 46.62
CA ARG A 380 -40.53 13.52 47.95
C ARG A 380 -41.59 14.63 47.93
N GLU A 381 -41.32 15.74 47.24
CA GLU A 381 -42.29 16.83 47.09
C GLU A 381 -43.53 16.39 46.32
N ALA A 382 -43.37 15.62 45.24
CA ALA A 382 -44.48 15.05 44.48
C ALA A 382 -45.34 14.12 45.34
N HIS A 383 -44.71 13.26 46.15
CA HIS A 383 -45.43 12.38 47.08
C HIS A 383 -46.22 13.16 48.13
N ILE A 384 -45.63 14.21 48.73
CA ILE A 384 -46.30 15.09 49.70
C ILE A 384 -47.50 15.79 49.04
N ASN A 385 -47.36 16.30 47.82
CA ASN A 385 -48.46 16.93 47.10
C ASN A 385 -49.57 15.95 46.74
N MET A 386 -49.22 14.71 46.36
CA MET A 386 -50.19 13.67 46.07
C MET A 386 -50.98 13.27 47.34
N GLN A 387 -50.33 13.23 48.50
CA GLN A 387 -51.00 13.01 49.79
C GLN A 387 -51.95 14.17 50.14
N LYS A 388 -51.53 15.43 49.95
CA LYS A 388 -52.39 16.61 50.15
C LYS A 388 -53.62 16.59 49.25
N GLN A 389 -53.47 16.19 47.99
CA GLN A 389 -54.59 16.06 47.05
C GLN A 389 -55.55 14.92 47.43
N LYS A 390 -55.01 13.77 47.88
CA LYS A 390 -55.84 12.67 48.40
C LYS A 390 -56.62 13.09 49.64
N TYR A 391 -56.03 13.93 50.49
CA TYR A 391 -56.70 14.48 51.67
C TYR A 391 -57.84 15.44 51.28
N LYS A 392 -57.60 16.36 50.33
CA LYS A 392 -58.66 17.24 49.77
C LYS A 392 -59.82 16.46 49.15
N LYS A 393 -59.54 15.46 48.31
CA LYS A 393 -60.57 14.61 47.71
C LYS A 393 -61.37 13.78 48.73
N LYS A 394 -60.77 13.46 49.89
CA LYS A 394 -61.48 12.82 51.01
C LYS A 394 -62.40 13.79 51.76
N GLN A 395 -62.10 15.08 51.78
CA GLN A 395 -62.98 16.09 52.36
C GLN A 395 -64.15 16.44 51.43
N GLU A 396 -63.93 16.48 50.11
CA GLU A 396 -64.98 16.71 49.11
C GLU A 396 -66.01 15.57 49.01
N LYS A 397 -65.65 14.34 49.39
CA LYS A 397 -66.56 13.18 49.45
C LYS A 397 -67.39 13.08 50.74
N LYS A 398 -67.24 14.02 51.68
CA LYS A 398 -67.96 14.06 52.97
C LYS A 398 -69.05 15.13 53.03
N ILE A 399 -69.33 15.81 51.90
CA ILE A 399 -70.48 16.68 51.67
C ILE A 399 -71.37 15.95 50.68
#